data_AF-A0A1C5HCS3-F1
#
_entry.id   AF-A0A1C5HCS3-F1
#
_cell.length_a   1.000
_cell.length_b   1.000
_cell.length_c   1.000
_cell.angle_alpha   90.00
_cell.angle_beta   90.00
_cell.angle_gamma   90.00
#
_symmetry.space_group_name_H-M   'P 1'
#
loop_
_entity.id
_entity.type
_entity.pdbx_description
1 polymer ?
#
loop_
_entity_poly.entity_id
_entity_poly.type
_entity_poly.pdbx_seq_one_letter_code
_entity_poly.pdbx_strand_id
1 'polypeptide(L)'
;MVNDTTRLLGLDDLVVERVELDAAGVPVVDLSTGCEQAQCCPGCGQRAVRVKQWATTRPRDLPVAGRPVRLRWRKRRWFCPT
;
A
#
# COMPACT_ATOMS: atom_id res chain seq x y z
N MET A 1 17.62 -4.34 -3.53
CA MET A 1 16.88 -4.90 -4.68
C MET A 1 15.63 -4.07 -4.84
N VAL A 2 15.58 -3.19 -5.83
CA VAL A 2 14.41 -2.33 -6.03
C VAL A 2 13.30 -3.21 -6.60
N ASN A 3 12.23 -3.41 -5.84
CA ASN A 3 11.06 -4.15 -6.30
C ASN A 3 10.49 -3.44 -7.55
N ASP A 4 10.11 -4.18 -8.59
CA ASP A 4 9.54 -3.63 -9.83
C ASP A 4 8.30 -2.76 -9.56
N THR A 5 7.61 -3.02 -8.44
CA THR A 5 6.49 -2.21 -7.96
C THR A 5 6.92 -0.80 -7.54
N THR A 6 8.08 -0.66 -6.89
CA THR A 6 8.67 0.66 -6.56
C THR A 6 8.98 1.44 -7.82
N ARG A 7 9.51 0.79 -8.86
CA ARG A 7 9.83 1.46 -10.13
C ARG A 7 8.58 1.94 -10.86
N LEU A 8 7.53 1.12 -10.84
CA LEU A 8 6.28 1.41 -11.53
C LEU A 8 5.45 2.50 -10.82
N LEU A 9 5.40 2.48 -9.50
CA LEU A 9 4.51 3.33 -8.70
C LEU A 9 5.22 4.42 -7.89
N GLY A 10 6.54 4.36 -7.76
CA GLY A 10 7.30 5.21 -6.84
C GLY A 10 7.03 4.89 -5.36
N LEU A 11 6.54 3.68 -5.06
CA LEU A 11 6.08 3.27 -3.74
C LEU A 11 6.75 1.95 -3.33
N ASP A 12 7.44 1.98 -2.19
CA ASP A 12 8.17 0.82 -1.69
C ASP A 12 7.28 -0.27 -1.10
N ASP A 13 7.66 -1.51 -1.41
CA ASP A 13 7.14 -2.74 -0.80
C ASP A 13 5.61 -2.82 -0.73
N LEU A 14 4.94 -2.43 -1.82
CA LEU A 14 3.52 -2.69 -1.99
C LEU A 14 3.27 -4.17 -2.27
N VAL A 15 2.28 -4.72 -1.59
CA VAL A 15 1.82 -6.09 -1.78
C VAL A 15 0.36 -6.08 -2.18
N VAL A 16 0.00 -6.90 -3.16
CA VAL A 16 -1.40 -7.14 -3.54
C VAL A 16 -2.00 -8.12 -2.54
N GLU A 17 -3.01 -7.67 -1.82
CA GLU A 17 -3.77 -8.50 -0.87
C GLU A 17 -4.92 -9.22 -1.58
N ARG A 18 -5.59 -8.50 -2.49
CA ARG A 18 -6.81 -8.97 -3.14
C ARG A 18 -7.05 -8.21 -4.43
N VAL A 19 -7.66 -8.90 -5.40
CA VAL A 19 -8.16 -8.30 -6.63
C VAL A 19 -9.63 -8.69 -6.79
N GLU A 20 -10.50 -7.70 -6.95
CA GLU A 20 -11.94 -7.88 -7.16
C GLU A 20 -12.35 -7.09 -8.41
N LEU A 21 -13.46 -7.46 -9.05
CA LEU A 21 -14.07 -6.65 -10.09
C LEU A 21 -15.15 -5.76 -9.44
N ASP A 22 -15.19 -4.48 -9.80
CA ASP A 22 -16.32 -3.64 -9.44
C ASP A 22 -17.55 -3.93 -10.32
N ALA A 23 -18.66 -3.24 -10.04
CA ALA A 23 -19.91 -3.41 -10.77
C ALA A 23 -19.80 -3.11 -12.29
N ALA A 24 -18.77 -2.39 -12.72
CA ALA A 24 -18.50 -2.09 -14.13
C ALA A 24 -17.47 -3.05 -14.75
N GLY A 25 -17.05 -4.09 -14.03
CA GLY A 25 -16.03 -5.05 -14.49
C GLY A 25 -14.60 -4.49 -14.46
N VAL A 26 -14.38 -3.37 -13.76
CA VAL A 26 -13.05 -2.76 -13.58
C VAL A 26 -12.34 -3.46 -12.42
N PRO A 27 -11.12 -3.98 -12.62
CA PRO A 27 -10.33 -4.53 -11.52
C PRO A 27 -10.02 -3.47 -10.45
N VAL A 28 -10.35 -3.79 -9.21
CA VAL A 28 -9.97 -3.07 -8.00
C VAL A 28 -8.95 -3.92 -7.26
N VAL A 29 -7.74 -3.37 -7.12
CA VAL A 29 -6.61 -4.03 -6.48
C VAL A 29 -6.43 -3.43 -5.09
N ASP A 30 -6.66 -4.24 -4.08
CA ASP A 30 -6.37 -3.90 -2.69
C ASP A 30 -4.89 -4.13 -2.39
N LEU A 31 -4.22 -3.07 -1.96
CA LEU A 31 -2.80 -3.05 -1.67
C LEU A 31 -2.57 -2.82 -0.18
N SER A 32 -1.48 -3.40 0.34
CA SER A 32 -0.93 -3.13 1.65
C SER A 32 0.57 -2.81 1.55
N THR A 33 1.17 -2.42 2.67
CA THR A 33 2.63 -2.31 2.79
C THR A 33 3.16 -3.59 3.43
N GLY A 34 3.99 -4.33 2.70
CA GLY A 34 4.60 -5.59 3.14
C GLY A 34 5.90 -5.42 3.93
N CYS A 35 6.51 -4.24 3.89
CA CYS A 35 7.75 -3.95 4.62
C CYS A 35 7.53 -3.96 6.14
N GLU A 36 8.18 -4.88 6.86
CA GLU A 36 8.08 -4.93 8.33
C GLU A 36 8.67 -3.67 8.99
N GLN A 37 9.72 -3.08 8.41
CA GLN A 37 10.29 -1.81 8.86
C GLN A 37 9.29 -0.66 8.81
N ALA A 38 8.21 -0.75 8.02
CA ALA A 38 7.16 0.28 8.02
C ALA A 38 6.41 0.39 9.37
N GLN A 39 6.57 -0.59 10.27
CA GLN A 39 6.07 -0.54 11.64
C GLN A 39 7.03 0.15 12.63
N CYS A 40 8.30 0.34 12.25
CA CYS A 40 9.28 1.01 13.07
C CYS A 40 9.17 2.54 12.95
N CYS A 41 9.32 3.25 14.06
CA CYS A 41 9.38 4.71 14.05
C CYS A 41 10.66 5.16 13.32
N PRO A 42 10.57 6.05 12.32
CA PRO A 42 11.77 6.55 11.64
C PRO A 42 12.64 7.44 12.53
N GLY A 43 12.12 7.94 13.66
CA GLY A 43 12.86 8.76 14.62
C GLY A 43 13.67 7.92 15.61
N CYS A 44 13.01 7.05 16.39
CA CYS A 44 13.66 6.28 17.47
C CYS A 44 13.98 4.82 17.10
N GLY A 45 13.52 4.34 15.95
CA GLY A 45 13.72 2.95 15.49
C GLY A 45 12.84 1.89 16.17
N GLN A 46 12.12 2.24 17.26
CA GLN A 46 11.29 1.29 17.99
C GLN A 46 10.11 0.80 17.14
N ARG A 47 9.84 -0.52 17.19
CA ARG A 47 8.65 -1.12 16.57
C ARG A 47 7.40 -0.71 17.33
N ALA A 48 6.47 -0.03 16.65
CA ALA A 48 5.22 0.39 17.24
C ALA A 48 4.27 -0.79 17.42
N VAL A 49 3.66 -0.93 18.60
CA VAL A 49 2.68 -1.99 18.89
C VAL A 49 1.23 -1.52 18.73
N ARG A 50 1.00 -0.21 18.54
CA ARG A 50 -0.33 0.40 18.44
C ARG A 50 -0.52 1.11 17.10
N VAL A 51 -1.64 0.81 16.44
CA VAL A 51 -2.10 1.55 15.26
C VAL A 51 -2.75 2.86 15.73
N LYS A 52 -2.26 4.00 15.22
CA LYS A 52 -2.87 5.32 15.43
C LYS A 52 -4.11 5.49 14.56
N GLN A 53 -4.00 5.14 13.29
CA GLN A 53 -5.03 5.39 12.28
C GLN A 53 -4.87 4.45 11.09
N TRP A 54 -5.97 4.14 10.42
CA TRP A 54 -5.97 3.56 9.08
C TRP A 54 -6.18 4.65 8.04
N ALA A 55 -5.34 4.66 6.99
CA ALA A 55 -5.49 5.56 5.86
C ALA A 55 -5.63 4.74 4.58
N THR A 56 -6.55 5.14 3.71
CA THR A 56 -6.69 4.57 2.37
C THR A 56 -6.29 5.63 1.35
N THR A 57 -5.29 5.32 0.54
CA THR A 57 -4.81 6.17 -0.55
C THR A 57 -5.01 5.46 -1.88
N ARG A 58 -5.20 6.23 -2.95
CA ARG A 58 -5.27 5.71 -4.31
C ARG A 58 -4.02 6.19 -5.06
N PRO A 59 -3.00 5.33 -5.26
CA PRO A 59 -1.91 5.63 -6.17
C PRO A 59 -2.47 5.98 -7.56
N ARG A 60 -1.66 6.58 -8.43
CA ARG A 60 -2.09 6.80 -9.81
C ARG A 60 -2.44 5.45 -10.44
N ASP A 61 -3.67 5.36 -10.92
CA ASP A 61 -4.16 4.20 -11.64
C ASP A 61 -3.34 4.02 -12.94
N LEU A 62 -2.86 2.80 -13.16
CA LEU A 62 -2.13 2.42 -14.35
C LEU A 62 -2.98 1.43 -15.14
N PRO A 63 -3.36 1.74 -16.39
CA PRO A 63 -4.06 0.77 -17.22
C PRO A 63 -3.22 -0.51 -17.38
N VAL A 64 -3.84 -1.66 -17.16
CA VAL A 64 -3.21 -2.96 -17.35
C VAL A 64 -3.82 -3.61 -18.59
N ALA A 65 -2.99 -3.92 -19.59
CA ALA A 65 -3.44 -4.49 -20.86
C ALA A 65 -4.58 -3.69 -21.53
N GLY A 66 -4.50 -2.35 -21.49
CA GLY A 66 -5.51 -1.46 -22.08
C GLY A 66 -6.81 -1.33 -21.28
N ARG A 67 -6.92 -2.00 -20.13
CA ARG A 67 -8.09 -1.92 -19.24
C ARG A 67 -7.82 -0.95 -18.09
N PRO A 68 -8.79 -0.12 -17.69
CA PRO A 68 -8.67 0.65 -16.46
C PRO A 68 -8.49 -0.30 -15.27
N VAL A 69 -7.70 0.11 -14.29
CA VAL A 69 -7.50 -0.60 -13.02
C VAL A 69 -7.54 0.45 -11.91
N ARG A 70 -8.15 0.10 -10.77
CA ARG A 70 -8.23 0.97 -9.60
C ARG A 70 -7.35 0.43 -8.49
N LEU A 71 -6.39 1.22 -8.04
CA LEU A 71 -5.51 0.86 -6.93
C LEU A 71 -6.04 1.42 -5.61
N ARG A 72 -6.30 0.55 -4.63
CA ARG A 72 -6.72 0.94 -3.27
C ARG A 72 -5.69 0.50 -2.26
N TRP A 73 -4.84 1.42 -1.82
CA TRP A 73 -3.82 1.14 -0.83
C TRP A 73 -4.27 1.48 0.57
N ARG A 74 -4.46 0.45 1.40
CA ARG A 74 -4.79 0.60 2.81
C ARG A 74 -3.52 0.48 3.65
N LYS A 75 -3.14 1.57 4.32
CA LYS A 75 -1.96 1.64 5.17
C LYS A 75 -2.29 1.96 6.62
N ARG A 76 -1.46 1.45 7.52
CA ARG A 76 -1.52 1.71 8.96
C ARG A 76 -0.60 2.87 9.26
N ARG A 77 -1.10 3.90 9.94
CA ARG A 77 -0.27 4.89 10.62
C ARG A 77 -0.03 4.38 12.02
N TRP A 78 1.23 4.18 12.36
CA TRP A 78 1.63 3.67 13.66
C TRP A 78 1.80 4.80 14.67
N PHE A 79 1.56 4.48 15.94
CA PHE A 79 1.81 5.39 17.06
C PHE A 79 3.19 5.08 17.66
N CYS A 80 4.08 6.09 17.67
CA CYS A 80 5.32 6.02 18.44
C CYS A 80 5.02 6.43 19.89
N PRO A 81 5.28 5.58 20.90
CA PRO A 81 5.04 5.91 22.29
C PRO A 81 6.18 6.72 22.93
N THR A 82 7.29 6.88 22.22
CA THR A 82 8.48 7.66 22.61
C THR A 82 8.45 9.00 21.91
#